data_AF-A0A2V9KJM7-F1
#
_entry.id   AF-A0A2V9KJM7-F1
#
_cell.length_a   1.000
_cell.length_b   1.000
_cell.length_c   1.000
_cell.angle_alpha   90.00
_cell.angle_beta   90.00
_cell.angle_gamma   90.00
#
_symmetry.space_group_name_H-M   'P 1'
#
loop_
_entity.id
_entity.type
_entity.pdbx_description
1 polymer ?
#
loop_
_entity_poly.entity_id
_entity_poly.type
_entity_poly.pdbx_seq_one_letter_code
_entity_poly.pdbx_strand_id
1 'polypeptide(L)'
;MEYYDQPPSFPLDYKTAKGRRLKVFHTPDFFVMRRTAAGWEECKTEEELERLSEKSPNRYSRDEKGTWRCPPGESHARQFGLYYRVRSSKEINWVMQRNLHFLEDYLCTDSNQADRNGREWGLAMVSTEWCPLSRVSACSSSSAAPQRASVVTTSTP
;
A
#
# COMPACT_ATOMS: atom_id res chain seq x y z
N MET A 1 -10.80 6.39 4.06
CA MET A 1 -10.73 5.65 2.78
C MET A 1 -11.03 4.22 3.14
N GLU A 2 -11.89 3.59 2.37
CA GLU A 2 -12.40 2.26 2.66
C GLU A 2 -12.05 1.33 1.49
N TYR A 3 -11.66 0.11 1.83
CA TYR A 3 -11.25 -0.93 0.89
C TYR A 3 -12.08 -2.17 1.17
N TYR A 4 -12.70 -2.70 0.11
CA TYR A 4 -13.46 -3.93 0.15
C TYR A 4 -12.81 -4.93 -0.78
N ASP A 5 -12.31 -6.01 -0.23
CA ASP A 5 -11.68 -7.10 -0.98
C ASP A 5 -12.73 -7.96 -1.67
N GLN A 6 -12.42 -8.41 -2.88
CA GLN A 6 -13.23 -9.28 -3.73
C GLN A 6 -14.72 -8.86 -3.81
N PRO A 7 -15.02 -7.65 -4.29
CA PRO A 7 -16.40 -7.21 -4.50
C PRO A 7 -17.16 -8.12 -5.47
N PRO A 8 -18.51 -8.04 -5.51
CA PRO A 8 -19.32 -8.86 -6.42
C PRO A 8 -18.84 -8.80 -7.87
N SER A 9 -18.75 -9.97 -8.50
CA SER A 9 -18.32 -10.09 -9.90
C SER A 9 -19.32 -9.44 -10.85
N PHE A 10 -18.81 -8.88 -11.94
CA PHE A 10 -19.63 -8.29 -13.00
C PHE A 10 -19.16 -8.74 -14.40
N PRO A 11 -20.04 -8.68 -15.42
CA PRO A 11 -19.66 -9.12 -16.76
C PRO A 11 -18.82 -8.07 -17.50
N LEU A 12 -17.70 -8.51 -18.05
CA LEU A 12 -16.92 -7.78 -19.06
C LEU A 12 -17.33 -8.23 -20.45
N ASP A 13 -17.67 -7.27 -21.32
CA ASP A 13 -18.03 -7.51 -22.72
C ASP A 13 -16.98 -6.88 -23.63
N TYR A 14 -16.26 -7.71 -24.40
CA TYR A 14 -15.21 -7.26 -25.30
C TYR A 14 -15.04 -8.21 -26.49
N LYS A 15 -14.36 -7.75 -27.54
CA LYS A 15 -14.01 -8.60 -28.68
C LYS A 15 -12.65 -9.25 -28.45
N THR A 16 -12.47 -10.51 -28.82
CA THR A 16 -11.14 -11.12 -28.86
C THR A 16 -10.27 -10.48 -29.95
N ALA A 17 -8.97 -10.78 -29.95
CA ALA A 17 -8.07 -10.35 -31.04
C ALA A 17 -8.56 -10.77 -32.43
N LYS A 18 -9.28 -11.90 -32.52
CA LYS A 18 -9.88 -12.43 -33.76
C LYS A 18 -11.27 -11.84 -34.08
N GLY A 19 -11.73 -10.83 -33.34
CA GLY A 19 -12.99 -10.14 -33.57
C GLY A 19 -14.25 -10.79 -32.99
N ARG A 20 -14.14 -11.99 -32.37
CA ARG A 20 -15.28 -12.67 -31.73
C ARG A 20 -15.69 -11.94 -30.45
N ARG A 21 -16.98 -11.65 -30.27
CA ARG A 21 -17.50 -11.08 -29.02
C ARG A 21 -17.49 -12.12 -27.89
N LEU A 22 -17.04 -11.71 -26.72
CA LEU A 22 -16.91 -12.55 -25.53
C LEU A 22 -17.47 -11.78 -24.31
N LYS A 23 -18.25 -12.49 -23.48
CA LYS A 23 -18.75 -11.98 -22.21
C LYS A 23 -18.26 -12.89 -21.09
N VAL A 24 -17.47 -12.35 -20.17
CA VAL A 24 -16.84 -13.11 -19.07
C VAL A 24 -17.11 -12.40 -17.76
N PHE A 25 -17.48 -13.16 -16.72
CA PHE A 25 -17.59 -12.60 -15.37
C PHE A 25 -16.20 -12.37 -14.80
N HIS A 26 -16.02 -11.20 -14.19
CA HIS A 26 -14.77 -10.78 -13.60
C HIS A 26 -15.04 -10.22 -12.20
N THR A 27 -14.26 -10.70 -11.24
CA THR A 27 -14.17 -10.17 -9.88
C THR A 27 -12.92 -9.30 -9.83
N PRO A 28 -13.03 -7.99 -9.59
CA PRO A 28 -11.88 -7.15 -9.29
C PRO A 28 -11.28 -7.51 -7.93
N ASP A 29 -10.02 -7.18 -7.71
CA ASP A 29 -9.40 -7.39 -6.39
C ASP A 29 -10.01 -6.47 -5.32
N PHE A 30 -10.23 -5.19 -5.62
CA PHE A 30 -10.75 -4.24 -4.65
C PHE A 30 -11.87 -3.35 -5.19
N PHE A 31 -12.81 -3.03 -4.32
CA PHE A 31 -13.63 -1.83 -4.44
C PHE A 31 -13.16 -0.79 -3.42
N VAL A 32 -12.85 0.42 -3.89
CA VAL A 32 -12.24 1.47 -3.09
C VAL A 32 -13.17 2.67 -3.03
N MET A 33 -13.48 3.12 -1.81
CA MET A 33 -14.19 4.37 -1.57
C MET A 33 -13.25 5.43 -1.01
N ARG A 34 -13.12 6.52 -1.75
CA ARG A 34 -12.31 7.70 -1.44
C ARG A 34 -13.23 8.89 -1.16
N ARG A 35 -12.69 9.96 -0.58
CA ARG A 35 -13.47 11.17 -0.26
C ARG A 35 -14.15 11.80 -1.48
N THR A 36 -13.55 11.66 -2.67
CA THR A 36 -14.00 12.34 -3.90
C THR A 36 -14.34 11.38 -5.04
N ALA A 37 -14.14 10.08 -4.86
CA ALA A 37 -14.33 9.09 -5.91
C ALA A 37 -14.51 7.68 -5.33
N ALA A 38 -15.20 6.82 -6.05
CA ALA A 38 -15.26 5.40 -5.75
C ALA A 38 -15.13 4.59 -7.04
N GLY A 39 -14.65 3.36 -6.93
CA GLY A 39 -14.41 2.53 -8.08
C GLY A 39 -13.70 1.23 -7.77
N TRP A 40 -13.44 0.46 -8.82
CA TRP A 40 -12.76 -0.82 -8.74
C TRP A 40 -11.28 -0.67 -9.04
N GLU A 41 -10.44 -1.38 -8.29
CA GLU A 41 -9.00 -1.50 -8.53
C GLU A 41 -8.65 -2.97 -8.73
N GLU A 42 -7.94 -3.26 -9.82
CA GLU A 42 -7.44 -4.59 -10.19
C GLU A 42 -5.90 -4.55 -10.15
N CYS A 43 -5.28 -5.49 -9.46
CA CYS A 43 -3.85 -5.60 -9.27
C CYS A 43 -3.30 -6.74 -10.13
N LYS A 44 -2.29 -6.46 -10.94
CA LYS A 44 -1.57 -7.48 -11.74
C LYS A 44 -0.07 -7.18 -11.77
N THR A 45 0.74 -8.19 -12.04
CA THR A 45 2.16 -7.92 -12.30
C THR A 45 2.35 -7.31 -13.68
N GLU A 46 3.39 -6.50 -13.86
CA GLU A 46 3.71 -5.92 -15.17
C GLU A 46 3.86 -7.01 -16.24
N GLU A 47 4.56 -8.10 -15.93
CA GLU A 47 4.81 -9.21 -16.86
C GLU A 47 3.53 -9.99 -17.20
N GLU A 48 2.54 -10.00 -16.30
CA GLU A 48 1.23 -10.58 -16.58
C GLU A 48 0.45 -9.67 -17.53
N LEU A 49 0.46 -8.35 -17.28
CA LEU A 49 -0.23 -7.37 -18.11
C LEU A 49 0.33 -7.32 -19.54
N GLU A 50 1.64 -7.42 -19.71
CA GLU A 50 2.28 -7.52 -21.02
C GLU A 50 1.75 -8.73 -21.80
N ARG A 51 1.82 -9.94 -21.22
CA ARG A 51 1.31 -11.16 -21.84
C ARG A 51 -0.20 -11.09 -22.13
N LEU A 52 -0.97 -10.51 -21.21
CA LEU A 52 -2.42 -10.35 -21.37
C LEU A 52 -2.78 -9.36 -22.47
N SER A 53 -1.98 -8.31 -22.66
CA SER A 53 -2.17 -7.32 -23.72
C SER A 53 -1.95 -7.93 -25.11
N GLU A 54 -0.98 -8.83 -25.26
CA GLU A 54 -0.76 -9.58 -26.50
C GLU A 54 -1.90 -10.58 -26.77
N LYS A 55 -2.32 -11.32 -25.74
CA LYS A 55 -3.36 -12.34 -25.86
C LYS A 55 -4.75 -11.75 -26.06
N SER A 56 -5.04 -10.60 -25.45
CA SER A 56 -6.36 -9.98 -25.39
C SER A 56 -6.24 -8.45 -25.36
N PRO A 57 -5.83 -7.83 -26.48
CA PRO A 57 -5.56 -6.39 -26.55
C PRO A 57 -6.78 -5.51 -26.28
N ASN A 58 -7.98 -6.02 -26.56
CA ASN A 58 -9.23 -5.32 -26.27
C ASN A 58 -9.67 -5.42 -24.80
N ARG A 59 -8.98 -6.24 -23.99
CA ARG A 59 -9.22 -6.35 -22.55
C ARG A 59 -8.18 -5.58 -21.75
N TYR A 60 -6.91 -5.72 -22.09
CA TYR A 60 -5.82 -4.98 -21.44
C TYR A 60 -5.02 -4.25 -22.50
N SER A 61 -4.91 -2.93 -22.35
CA SER A 61 -4.18 -2.07 -23.26
C SER A 61 -3.36 -1.06 -22.47
N ARG A 62 -2.15 -0.78 -22.93
CA ARG A 62 -1.32 0.27 -22.34
C ARG A 62 -1.52 1.57 -23.13
N ASP A 63 -1.76 2.67 -22.43
CA ASP A 63 -1.88 3.97 -23.08
C ASP A 63 -0.51 4.58 -23.42
N GLU A 64 -0.52 5.69 -24.17
CA GLU A 64 0.69 6.43 -24.57
C GLU A 64 1.53 6.90 -23.37
N LYS A 65 0.90 7.09 -22.21
CA LYS A 65 1.55 7.51 -20.95
C LYS A 65 2.11 6.31 -20.17
N GLY A 66 1.98 5.10 -20.70
CA GLY A 66 2.43 3.87 -20.04
C GLY A 66 1.50 3.36 -18.94
N THR A 67 0.28 3.88 -18.83
CA THR A 67 -0.71 3.42 -17.85
C THR A 67 -1.52 2.27 -18.42
N TRP A 68 -1.70 1.23 -17.61
CA TRP A 68 -2.55 0.09 -17.97
C TRP A 68 -4.03 0.43 -17.87
N ARG A 69 -4.78 0.06 -18.90
CA ARG A 69 -6.22 0.27 -19.00
C ARG A 69 -6.93 -1.04 -19.26
N CYS A 70 -8.16 -1.10 -18.76
CA CYS A 70 -9.11 -2.17 -19.06
C CYS A 70 -10.36 -1.53 -19.68
N PRO A 71 -10.42 -1.36 -21.02
CA PRO A 71 -11.56 -0.73 -21.69
C PRO A 71 -12.94 -1.30 -21.31
N PRO A 72 -13.14 -2.63 -21.20
CA PRO A 72 -14.44 -3.16 -20.78
C PRO A 72 -14.76 -2.88 -19.31
N GLY A 73 -13.75 -2.88 -18.43
CA GLY A 73 -13.92 -2.53 -17.00
C GLY A 73 -14.27 -1.06 -16.81
N GLU A 74 -13.57 -0.16 -17.52
CA GLU A 74 -13.87 1.27 -17.54
C GLU A 74 -15.27 1.55 -18.10
N SER A 75 -15.69 0.83 -19.14
CA SER A 75 -17.01 0.97 -19.73
C SER A 75 -18.11 0.56 -18.76
N HIS A 76 -17.90 -0.51 -17.98
CA HIS A 76 -18.81 -0.91 -16.91
C HIS A 76 -18.88 0.14 -15.82
N ALA A 77 -17.74 0.59 -15.30
CA ALA A 77 -17.71 1.56 -14.20
C ALA A 77 -18.31 2.92 -14.59
N ARG A 78 -18.09 3.37 -15.83
CA ARG A 78 -18.65 4.63 -16.35
C ARG A 78 -20.17 4.66 -16.35
N GLN A 79 -20.85 3.51 -16.44
CA GLN A 79 -22.32 3.42 -16.34
C GLN A 79 -22.84 3.86 -14.97
N PHE A 80 -22.01 3.74 -13.93
CA PHE A 80 -22.34 4.11 -12.55
C PHE A 80 -21.67 5.41 -12.10
N GLY A 81 -20.95 6.10 -13.00
CA GLY A 81 -20.12 7.26 -12.63
C GLY A 81 -18.92 6.91 -11.75
N LEU A 82 -18.51 5.65 -11.73
CA LEU A 82 -17.39 5.13 -10.95
C LEU A 82 -16.14 4.97 -11.83
N TYR A 83 -14.98 4.84 -11.20
CA TYR A 83 -13.74 4.54 -11.92
C TYR A 83 -13.44 3.04 -11.93
N TYR A 84 -12.64 2.63 -12.93
CA TYR A 84 -11.99 1.34 -12.95
C TYR A 84 -10.51 1.56 -13.23
N ARG A 85 -9.62 1.01 -12.39
CA ARG A 85 -8.18 1.18 -12.55
C ARG A 85 -7.45 -0.15 -12.45
N VAL A 86 -6.48 -0.35 -13.34
CA VAL A 86 -5.51 -1.44 -13.23
C VAL A 86 -4.25 -0.88 -12.56
N ARG A 87 -3.71 -1.63 -11.61
CA ARG A 87 -2.47 -1.35 -10.88
C ARG A 87 -1.45 -2.40 -11.25
N SER A 88 -0.32 -1.97 -11.76
CA SER A 88 0.82 -2.85 -12.01
C SER A 88 1.69 -2.97 -10.76
N SER A 89 2.38 -4.10 -10.60
CA SER A 89 3.48 -4.27 -9.63
C SER A 89 4.56 -3.20 -9.76
N LYS A 90 4.72 -2.58 -10.94
CA LYS A 90 5.64 -1.46 -11.17
C LYS A 90 5.29 -0.19 -10.39
N GLU A 91 4.02 -0.03 -10.00
CA GLU A 91 3.57 1.10 -9.16
C GLU A 91 3.88 0.89 -7.67
N ILE A 92 4.31 -0.32 -7.27
CA ILE A 92 4.54 -0.66 -5.87
C ILE A 92 5.89 -0.09 -5.41
N ASN A 93 5.87 0.66 -4.31
CA ASN A 93 7.10 1.06 -3.63
C ASN A 93 7.67 -0.11 -2.83
N TRP A 94 8.64 -0.81 -3.42
CA TRP A 94 9.31 -1.97 -2.81
C TRP A 94 10.05 -1.65 -1.51
N VAL A 95 10.53 -0.42 -1.32
CA VAL A 95 11.14 0.01 -0.05
C VAL A 95 10.07 0.06 1.04
N MET A 96 8.90 0.62 0.74
CA MET A 96 7.77 0.65 1.68
C MET A 96 7.27 -0.76 2.00
N GLN A 97 7.16 -1.63 1.00
CA GLN A 97 6.73 -3.02 1.21
C GLN A 97 7.72 -3.78 2.10
N ARG A 98 9.03 -3.64 1.87
CA ARG A 98 10.08 -4.21 2.72
C ARG A 98 10.04 -3.64 4.14
N ASN A 99 9.84 -2.34 4.28
CA ASN A 99 9.73 -1.69 5.60
C ASN A 99 8.51 -2.19 6.36
N LEU A 100 7.36 -2.34 5.70
CA LEU A 100 6.15 -2.89 6.32
C LEU A 100 6.35 -4.34 6.76
N HIS A 101 6.96 -5.18 5.92
CA HIS A 101 7.27 -6.56 6.28
C HIS A 101 8.25 -6.62 7.47
N PHE A 102 9.23 -5.73 7.55
CA PHE A 102 10.11 -5.65 8.72
C PHE A 102 9.33 -5.21 9.98
N LEU A 103 8.40 -4.28 9.85
CA LEU A 103 7.60 -3.76 10.95
C LEU A 103 6.48 -4.72 11.38
N GLU A 104 6.09 -5.67 10.54
CA GLU A 104 5.04 -6.66 10.85
C GLU A 104 5.33 -7.39 12.16
N ASP A 105 6.57 -7.83 12.37
CA ASP A 105 7.02 -8.50 13.60
C ASP A 105 6.82 -7.64 14.88
N TYR A 106 6.86 -6.31 14.73
CA TYR A 106 6.72 -5.35 15.83
C TYR A 106 5.28 -4.84 16.02
N LEU A 107 4.46 -4.92 14.96
CA LEU A 107 3.05 -4.50 15.00
C LEU A 107 2.12 -5.65 15.39
N CYS A 108 2.53 -6.89 15.14
CA CYS A 108 1.77 -8.10 15.45
C CYS A 108 2.10 -8.69 16.83
N THR A 109 2.88 -7.99 17.67
CA THR A 109 3.13 -8.40 19.06
C THR A 109 1.82 -8.29 19.82
N ASP A 110 1.19 -9.46 20.04
CA ASP A 110 -0.04 -9.71 20.80
C ASP A 110 -0.74 -8.46 21.35
N SER A 111 -1.90 -8.14 20.79
CA SER A 111 -2.92 -7.26 21.39
C SER A 111 -3.40 -7.72 22.79
N ASN A 112 -2.78 -8.74 23.38
CA ASN A 112 -2.99 -9.21 24.74
C ASN A 112 -1.86 -8.85 25.73
N GLN A 113 -0.77 -8.21 25.32
CA GLN A 113 0.24 -7.66 26.25
C GLN A 113 0.69 -6.25 25.86
N ALA A 114 -0.27 -5.36 25.65
CA ALA A 114 0.01 -3.93 25.80
C ALA A 114 0.17 -3.62 27.29
N ASP A 115 1.33 -3.99 27.85
CA ASP A 115 1.72 -3.58 29.18
C ASP A 115 1.75 -2.04 29.20
N ARG A 116 0.95 -1.44 30.08
CA ARG A 116 0.64 0.00 30.08
C ARG A 116 1.88 0.90 30.21
N ASN A 117 3.03 0.32 30.56
CA ASN A 117 4.29 1.02 30.76
C ASN A 117 5.12 1.23 29.47
N GLY A 118 4.83 0.53 28.36
CA GLY A 118 5.62 0.65 27.12
C GLY A 118 5.27 1.86 26.25
N ARG A 119 4.06 2.43 26.43
CA ARG A 119 3.55 3.51 25.56
C ARG A 119 4.12 4.89 25.91
N GLU A 120 4.57 5.13 27.15
CA GLU A 120 5.12 6.42 27.56
C GLU A 120 6.55 6.66 27.03
N TRP A 121 7.35 5.60 26.85
CA TRP A 121 8.73 5.74 26.36
C TRP A 121 8.86 6.02 24.86
N GLY A 122 7.89 5.56 24.06
CA GLY A 122 7.91 5.76 22.60
C GLY A 122 7.66 7.21 22.18
N LEU A 123 6.81 7.94 22.91
CA LEU A 123 6.50 9.33 22.59
C LEU A 123 7.61 10.31 23.01
N ALA A 124 8.34 10.01 24.09
CA ALA A 124 9.45 10.84 24.56
C ALA A 124 10.68 10.78 23.63
N MET A 125 11.00 9.59 23.08
CA MET A 125 12.18 9.42 22.20
C MET A 125 12.01 10.01 20.79
N VAL A 126 10.78 10.12 20.27
CA VAL A 126 10.54 10.67 18.93
C VAL A 126 10.58 12.21 18.92
N SER A 127 10.53 12.87 20.09
CA SER A 127 10.47 14.33 20.16
C SER A 127 11.83 15.05 20.22
N THR A 128 12.94 14.32 20.37
CA THR A 128 14.27 14.94 20.45
C THR A 128 15.23 14.31 19.46
N GLU A 129 15.42 15.02 18.34
CA GLU A 129 16.37 14.76 17.25
C GLU A 129 16.32 13.38 16.54
N TRP A 130 16.55 13.42 15.23
CA TRP A 130 16.47 12.28 14.34
C TRP A 130 17.62 11.30 14.60
N CYS A 131 17.45 10.39 15.55
CA CYS A 131 18.40 9.31 15.79
C CYS A 131 18.05 8.12 14.88
N PRO A 132 18.97 7.63 14.03
CA PRO A 132 18.72 6.42 13.25
C PRO A 132 18.39 5.24 14.17
N LEU A 133 17.39 4.44 13.82
CA LEU A 133 16.97 3.25 14.58
C LEU A 133 18.13 2.28 14.89
N SER A 134 19.16 2.23 14.04
CA SER A 134 20.38 1.46 14.26
C SER A 134 21.21 1.88 15.47
N ARG A 135 21.06 3.12 15.94
CA ARG A 135 21.77 3.67 17.10
C ARG A 135 20.95 3.49 18.39
N VAL A 136 19.63 3.36 18.30
CA VAL A 136 18.74 3.12 19.45
C VAL A 136 18.94 1.70 20.00
N SER A 137 19.09 0.70 19.13
CA SER A 137 19.34 -0.70 19.52
C SER A 137 20.72 -0.94 20.13
N ALA A 138 21.70 -0.06 19.88
CA ALA A 138 23.02 -0.11 20.49
C ALA A 138 23.06 0.42 21.93
N CYS A 139 22.08 1.24 22.34
CA CYS A 139 22.01 1.76 23.72
C CYS A 139 21.33 0.78 24.69
N SER A 140 20.44 -0.09 24.22
CA SER A 140 19.71 -1.05 25.05
C SER A 140 20.55 -2.21 25.60
N SER A 141 21.79 -2.38 25.13
CA SER A 141 22.71 -3.43 25.59
C SER A 141 23.74 -2.93 26.62
N SER A 142 23.73 -1.65 27.01
CA SER A 142 24.53 -1.13 28.11
C SER A 142 23.65 -0.93 29.35
N SER A 143 23.85 -1.74 30.38
CA SER A 143 23.17 -1.64 31.69
C SER A 143 23.62 -0.44 32.54
N ALA A 144 24.14 0.62 31.94
CA ALA A 144 24.57 1.80 32.69
C ALA A 144 23.43 2.82 32.77
N ALA A 145 22.85 2.96 33.97
CA ALA A 145 21.93 4.03 34.30
C ALA A 145 22.56 5.41 33.95
N PRO A 146 21.84 6.33 33.30
CA PRO A 146 22.36 7.66 33.06
C PRO A 146 22.50 8.38 34.40
N GLN A 147 23.75 8.66 34.82
CA GLN A 147 23.99 9.57 35.92
C GLN A 147 23.50 10.97 35.52
N ARG A 148 22.71 11.59 36.41
CA ARG A 148 22.31 12.99 36.33
C ARG A 148 23.54 13.86 36.04
N ALA A 149 23.57 14.49 34.87
CA ALA A 149 24.52 15.58 34.64
C ALA A 149 24.16 16.72 35.60
N SER A 150 25.03 16.96 36.58
CA SER A 150 24.94 18.11 37.46
C SER A 150 25.08 19.38 36.62
N VAL A 151 24.08 20.26 36.69
CA VAL A 151 24.14 21.60 36.13
C VAL A 151 25.27 22.35 36.85
N VAL A 152 26.39 22.54 36.16
CA VAL A 152 27.44 23.47 36.61
C VAL A 152 26.91 24.87 36.34
N THR A 153 26.38 25.51 37.37
CA THR A 153 26.18 26.97 37.38
C THR A 153 27.55 27.64 37.44
N THR A 154 28.06 28.10 36.31
CA THR A 154 29.08 29.15 36.30
C THR A 154 28.39 30.49 36.52
N SER A 155 28.44 30.97 37.75
CA SER A 155 28.27 32.39 38.08
C SER A 155 29.51 33.15 37.60
N THR A 156 29.33 34.17 36.77
CA THR A 156 30.37 35.17 36.51
C THR A 156 29.77 36.56 36.79
N PRO A 157 30.41 37.40 37.62
CA PRO A 157 30.09 38.83 37.70
C PRO A 157 30.59 39.59 36.47
#